data_AF-A0A966XY58-F1
#
_entry.id   AF-A0A966XY58-F1
#
_cell.length_a   1.000
_cell.length_b   1.000
_cell.length_c   1.000
_cell.angle_alpha   90.00
_cell.angle_beta   90.00
_cell.angle_gamma   90.00
#
_symmetry.space_group_name_H-M   'P 1'
#
loop_
_entity.id
_entity.type
_entity.pdbx_description
1 polymer ?
#
loop_
_entity_poly.entity_id
_entity_poly.type
_entity_poly.pdbx_seq_one_letter_code
_entity_poly.pdbx_strand_id
1 'polypeptide(L)' 'MEVGYKAFNGDLIRSIKLVSNDFAFEPEVTAKVLRHKNIRLFEVAISYYGRTYEEGKKITWRDGFGAVAALVRFRFGG' A
#
# COMPACT_ATOMS: atom_id res chain seq x y z
N MET A 1 0.81 4.38 -2.38
CA MET A 1 0.81 4.39 -3.87
C MET A 1 0.27 3.03 -4.24
N GLU A 2 -1.01 2.96 -4.55
CA GLU A 2 -1.77 1.71 -4.65
C GLU A 2 -1.42 0.98 -5.96
N VAL A 3 -0.26 0.32 -5.99
CA VAL A 3 0.23 -0.39 -7.20
C VAL A 3 0.12 -1.91 -7.08
N GLY A 4 -0.09 -2.45 -5.88
CA GLY A 4 -0.17 -3.90 -5.64
C GLY A 4 1.13 -4.67 -5.91
N TYR A 5 2.20 -4.01 -6.34
CA TYR A 5 3.49 -4.62 -6.62
C TYR A 5 4.62 -3.84 -5.94
N LYS A 6 5.20 -4.44 -4.90
CA LYS A 6 6.32 -3.87 -4.13
C LYS A 6 7.26 -4.95 -3.69
N ALA A 7 8.56 -4.67 -3.79
CA ALA A 7 9.61 -5.52 -3.26
C ALA A 7 10.30 -4.78 -2.11
N PHE A 8 10.60 -5.50 -1.04
CA PHE A 8 11.26 -4.98 0.15
C PHE A 8 12.43 -5.85 0.54
N ASN A 9 13.41 -5.28 1.24
CA ASN A 9 14.37 -6.09 1.96
C ASN A 9 13.63 -6.93 3.02
N GLY A 10 13.99 -8.21 3.10
CA GLY A 10 13.32 -9.17 3.97
C GLY A 10 13.45 -8.88 5.47
N ASP A 11 14.59 -8.36 5.90
CA ASP A 11 14.83 -8.05 7.31
C ASP A 11 14.05 -6.80 7.72
N LEU A 12 14.02 -5.79 6.85
CA LEU A 12 13.24 -4.57 7.02
C LEU A 12 11.74 -4.86 7.13
N ILE A 13 11.17 -5.66 6.22
CA ILE A 13 9.71 -5.87 6.23
C ILE A 13 9.28 -6.70 7.44
N ARG A 14 10.10 -7.65 7.89
CA ARG A 14 9.82 -8.49 9.07
C ARG A 14 9.99 -7.74 10.39
N SER A 15 10.78 -6.66 10.43
CA SER A 15 10.87 -5.80 11.61
C SER A 15 9.66 -4.89 11.81
N ILE A 16 8.79 -4.76 10.80
CA ILE A 16 7.62 -3.88 10.84
C ILE A 16 6.40 -4.67 11.32
N LYS A 17 5.80 -4.21 12.43
CA LYS A 17 4.50 -4.74 12.88
C LYS A 17 3.39 -4.21 11.97
N LEU A 18 2.82 -5.09 11.17
CA LEU A 18 1.67 -4.82 10.30
C LEU A 18 0.38 -5.24 11.01
N VAL A 19 -0.71 -4.47 10.85
CA VAL A 19 -1.98 -4.73 11.54
C VAL A 19 -3.19 -4.82 10.59
N SER A 20 -3.08 -4.24 9.40
CA SER A 20 -4.16 -4.27 8.39
C SER A 20 -4.30 -5.67 7.79
N ASN A 21 -5.55 -6.14 7.69
CA ASN A 21 -5.92 -7.42 7.07
C ASN A 21 -6.75 -7.21 5.79
N ASP A 22 -6.67 -6.02 5.20
CA ASP A 22 -7.42 -5.58 4.02
C ASP A 22 -6.51 -4.71 3.12
N PHE A 23 -7.12 -3.96 2.18
CA PHE A 23 -6.40 -3.08 1.26
C PHE A 23 -5.67 -1.92 1.97
N ALA A 24 -6.00 -1.59 3.22
CA ALA A 24 -5.23 -0.61 4.01
C ALA A 24 -3.81 -1.08 4.33
N PHE A 25 -3.47 -2.32 4.01
CA PHE A 25 -2.10 -2.83 4.06
C PHE A 25 -1.10 -2.02 3.22
N GLU A 26 -1.45 -1.64 1.99
CA GLU A 26 -0.54 -0.89 1.10
C GLU A 26 -0.13 0.48 1.69
N PRO A 27 -1.07 1.31 2.18
CA PRO A 27 -0.70 2.57 2.79
C PRO A 27 0.02 2.34 4.13
N GLU A 28 -0.35 1.32 4.92
CA GLU A 28 0.33 0.99 6.17
C GLU A 28 1.80 0.64 5.96
N VAL A 29 2.08 -0.36 5.11
CA VAL A 29 3.44 -0.85 4.89
C VAL A 29 4.32 0.26 4.33
N THR A 30 3.79 1.06 3.41
CA THR A 30 4.52 2.18 2.81
C THR A 30 4.82 3.26 3.86
N ALA A 31 3.83 3.67 4.65
CA ALA A 31 4.02 4.66 5.69
C ALA A 31 5.04 4.20 6.74
N LYS A 32 4.98 2.94 7.18
CA LYS A 32 5.89 2.38 8.18
C LYS A 32 7.30 2.18 7.64
N VAL A 33 7.46 1.73 6.39
CA VAL A 33 8.77 1.65 5.73
C VAL A 33 9.41 3.04 5.65
N LEU A 34 8.66 4.06 5.20
CA LEU A 34 9.17 5.42 5.05
C LEU A 34 9.56 6.10 6.38
N ARG A 35 9.10 5.60 7.52
CA ARG A 35 9.56 6.07 8.86
C ARG A 35 10.95 5.58 9.24
N HIS A 36 11.49 4.56 8.57
CA HIS A 36 12.84 4.06 8.84
C HIS A 36 13.89 5.01 8.26
N LYS A 37 14.95 5.25 9.04
CA LYS A 37 16.12 6.01 8.55
C LYS A 37 16.86 5.19 7.49
N ASN A 38 17.43 5.87 6.49
CA ASN A 38 18.27 5.27 5.45
C ASN A 38 17.56 4.33 4.46
N ILE A 39 16.28 4.54 4.18
CA ILE A 39 15.59 3.83 3.09
C ILE A 39 15.86 4.54 1.76
N ARG A 40 16.19 3.75 0.73
CA ARG A 40 16.21 4.21 -0.67
C ARG A 40 14.97 3.67 -1.37
N LEU A 41 14.11 4.57 -1.85
CA LEU A 41 12.94 4.21 -2.65
C LEU A 41 13.31 4.27 -4.13
N PHE A 42 12.93 3.22 -4.86
CA PHE A 42 13.07 3.17 -6.31
C PHE A 42 11.69 2.92 -6.92
N GLU A 43 11.31 3.77 -7.87
CA GLU A 43 10.11 3.59 -8.67
C GLU A 43 10.51 2.97 -10.00
N VAL A 44 9.94 1.81 -10.30
CA VAL A 44 10.16 1.09 -11.56
C VAL A 44 8.89 1.18 -12.37
N ALA A 45 8.98 1.68 -13.60
CA ALA A 45 7.84 1.76 -14.49
C ALA A 45 7.31 0.36 -14.80
N ILE A 46 5.99 0.19 -14.68
CA ILE A 46 5.29 -1.05 -15.03
C ILE A 46 4.18 -0.75 -16.03
N SER A 47 3.89 -1.73 -16.87
CA SER A 47 2.66 -1.73 -17.69
C SER A 47 1.61 -2.56 -16.98
N TYR A 48 0.43 -1.99 -16.76
CA TYR A 48 -0.69 -2.67 -16.10
C TYR A 48 -1.91 -2.72 -17.01
N TYR A 49 -2.37 -3.93 -17.29
CA TYR A 49 -3.66 -4.17 -17.95
C TYR A 49 -4.72 -4.45 -16.87
N GLY A 50 -5.50 -3.42 -16.55
CA GLY A 50 -6.57 -3.52 -15.56
C GLY A 50 -7.79 -4.24 -16.10
N ARG A 51 -8.44 -5.02 -15.23
CA ARG A 51 -9.76 -5.60 -15.52
C ARG A 51 -10.84 -4.51 -15.51
N THR A 52 -11.78 -4.60 -16.43
CA THR A 52 -13.04 -3.85 -16.43
C THR A 52 -14.00 -4.38 -15.36
N TYR A 53 -15.08 -3.63 -15.10
CA TYR A 53 -16.16 -4.09 -14.23
C TYR A 53 -16.85 -5.34 -14.77
N GLU A 54 -16.97 -5.45 -16.10
CA GLU A 54 -17.54 -6.62 -16.78
C GLU A 54 -16.65 -7.86 -16.63
N GLU A 55 -15.32 -7.69 -16.61
CA GLU A 55 -14.34 -8.74 -16.31
C GLU A 55 -14.25 -9.10 -14.81
N GLY A 56 -15.20 -8.62 -14.00
CA GLY A 56 -15.32 -8.96 -12.58
C GLY A 56 -14.38 -8.17 -11.67
N LYS A 57 -14.08 -6.91 -12.01
CA LYS A 57 -13.41 -5.99 -11.08
C LYS A 57 -14.30 -5.74 -9.85
N LYS A 58 -13.82 -6.18 -8.68
CA LYS A 58 -14.55 -6.12 -7.40
C LYS A 58 -14.41 -4.79 -6.66
N ILE A 59 -13.40 -3.99 -7.00
CA ILE A 59 -13.13 -2.70 -6.33
C ILE A 59 -14.07 -1.61 -6.87
N THR A 60 -14.67 -0.86 -5.97
CA THR A 60 -15.66 0.18 -6.23
C THR A 60 -15.15 1.55 -5.75
N TRP A 61 -15.87 2.61 -6.10
CA TRP A 61 -15.56 3.97 -5.62
C TRP A 61 -15.65 4.11 -4.09
N ARG A 62 -16.43 3.25 -3.43
CA ARG A 62 -16.56 3.23 -1.96
C ARG A 62 -15.27 2.82 -1.28
N ASP A 63 -14.52 1.91 -1.89
CA ASP A 63 -13.19 1.49 -1.41
C ASP A 63 -12.19 2.67 -1.40
N GLY A 64 -12.40 3.68 -2.26
CA GLY A 64 -11.62 4.91 -2.27
C GLY A 64 -11.69 5.70 -0.96
N PHE A 65 -12.85 5.74 -0.29
CA PHE A 65 -12.97 6.38 1.03
C PHE A 65 -12.17 5.64 2.09
N GLY A 66 -12.19 4.29 2.05
CA GLY A 66 -11.36 3.45 2.91
C GLY A 66 -9.87 3.72 2.73
N ALA A 67 -9.43 3.83 1.47
CA ALA A 67 -8.03 4.15 1.14
C ALA A 67 -7.61 5.53 1.68
N VAL A 68 -8.45 6.57 1.51
CA VAL A 68 -8.16 7.91 2.05
C VAL A 68 -8.11 7.89 3.58
N ALA A 69 -9.06 7.21 4.23
CA ALA A 69 -9.07 7.07 5.69
C ALA A 69 -7.80 6.36 6.19
N ALA A 70 -7.35 5.29 5.51
CA ALA A 70 -6.12 4.58 5.84
C ALA A 70 -4.88 5.48 5.69
N LEU A 71 -4.78 6.25 4.60
CA LEU A 71 -3.69 7.20 4.40
C LEU A 71 -3.62 8.24 5.52
N VAL A 72 -4.75 8.86 5.88
CA VAL A 72 -4.81 9.83 6.99
C VAL A 72 -4.43 9.16 8.31
N ARG A 73 -4.98 7.97 8.59
CA ARG A 73 -4.69 7.20 9.81
C ARG A 73 -3.21 6.89 9.95
N PHE A 74 -2.52 6.41 8.92
CA PHE A 74 -1.09 6.06 9.02
C PHE A 74 -0.15 7.26 8.83
N ARG A 75 -0.65 8.37 8.29
CA ARG A 75 0.11 9.63 8.19
C ARG A 75 0.20 10.36 9.54
N PHE A 76 -0.87 10.34 10.32
CA PHE A 76 -0.98 11.08 11.59
C PHE A 76 -1.07 10.17 12.83
N GLY A 77 -1.47 8.91 12.67
CA GLY A 77 -1.52 7.90 13.71
C GLY A 77 -0.37 6.89 13.61
N GLY A 78 -0.05 6.28 14.75
CA GLY A 78 1.05 5.33 14.92
C GLY A 78 0.91 4.05 14.13
#